data_AF-A0A060CG79-F1
#
_entry.id   AF-A0A060CG79-F1
#
_cell.length_a   1.000
_cell.length_b   1.000
_cell.length_c   1.000
_cell.angle_alpha   90.00
_cell.angle_beta   90.00
_cell.angle_gamma   90.00
#
_symmetry.space_group_name_H-M   'P 1'
#
loop_
_entity.id
_entity.type
_entity.pdbx_description
1 polymer ?
#
loop_
_entity_poly.entity_id
_entity_poly.type
_entity_poly.pdbx_seq_one_letter_code
_entity_poly.pdbx_strand_id
1 'polypeptide(L)'
;MSKVLTHATIYTGEAERPVIKDAYIRFDNQIEAMGPMSELVSTSADELIRADRQVIVPGFIDVHTHGAYGLIQWTERQRTLLKWLPWTKFLVRNYILYFRTT
;
A
#
# COMPACT_ATOMS: atom_id res chain seq x y z
N MET A 1 -6.13 26.27 1.47
CA MET A 1 -4.70 26.59 1.32
C MET A 1 -4.05 25.31 0.85
N SER A 2 -3.52 25.30 -0.37
CA SER A 2 -2.95 24.09 -0.97
C SER A 2 -1.47 24.01 -0.65
N LYS A 3 -0.97 22.80 -0.46
CA LYS A 3 0.45 22.51 -0.29
C LYS A 3 1.05 22.17 -1.64
N VAL A 4 2.29 22.62 -1.86
CA VAL A 4 3.04 22.31 -3.08
C VAL A 4 4.38 21.73 -2.70
N LEU A 5 4.58 20.44 -2.97
CA LEU A 5 5.90 19.81 -2.85
C LEU A 5 6.64 20.04 -4.18
N THR A 6 7.90 20.47 -4.11
CA THR A 6 8.71 20.82 -5.28
C THR A 6 10.02 20.05 -5.33
N HIS A 7 10.58 19.88 -6.53
CA HIS A 7 11.86 19.21 -6.78
C HIS A 7 11.94 17.74 -6.29
N ALA A 8 10.80 17.05 -6.27
CA ALA A 8 10.73 15.63 -5.95
C ALA A 8 10.83 14.76 -7.21
N THR A 9 11.09 13.46 -7.05
CA THR A 9 10.78 12.45 -8.07
C THR A 9 9.43 11.82 -7.74
N ILE A 10 8.48 11.82 -8.66
CA ILE A 10 7.12 11.30 -8.43
C ILE A 10 6.93 10.02 -9.25
N TYR A 11 6.56 8.93 -8.60
CA TYR A 11 5.96 7.76 -9.26
C TYR A 11 4.45 7.95 -9.24
N THR A 12 3.83 7.99 -10.42
CA THR A 12 2.41 8.39 -10.55
C THR A 12 1.44 7.25 -10.26
N GLY A 13 1.88 6.00 -10.42
CA GLY A 13 0.99 4.83 -10.46
C GLY A 13 0.30 4.63 -11.81
N GLU A 14 0.54 5.51 -12.80
CA GLU A 14 -0.03 5.44 -14.14
C GLU A 14 0.88 4.67 -15.10
N ALA A 15 0.28 3.93 -16.04
CA ALA A 15 1.04 3.13 -17.02
C ALA A 15 1.78 4.01 -18.05
N GLU A 16 1.14 5.07 -18.54
CA GLU A 16 1.66 5.89 -19.63
C GLU A 16 2.79 6.83 -19.18
N ARG A 17 2.69 7.34 -17.96
CA ARG A 17 3.67 8.28 -17.39
C ARG A 17 4.10 7.82 -15.99
N PRO A 18 4.89 6.74 -15.89
CA PRO A 18 5.15 6.07 -14.61
C PRO A 18 6.00 6.89 -13.64
N VAL A 19 6.88 7.76 -14.15
CA VAL A 19 7.80 8.58 -13.35
C VAL A 19 7.93 9.98 -13.93
N ILE A 20 7.94 10.99 -13.05
CA ILE A 20 8.27 12.38 -13.37
C ILE A 20 9.47 12.78 -12.50
N LYS A 21 10.59 13.13 -13.15
CA LYS A 21 11.79 13.65 -12.48
C LYS A 21 11.69 15.16 -12.33
N ASP A 22 12.27 15.70 -11.26
CA ASP A 22 12.23 17.13 -10.93
C ASP A 22 10.81 17.71 -11.09
N ALA A 23 9.91 17.22 -10.24
CA ALA A 23 8.48 17.39 -10.35
C ALA A 23 7.91 18.22 -9.19
N TYR A 24 6.70 18.71 -9.40
CA TYR A 24 5.85 19.27 -8.36
C TYR A 24 4.56 18.46 -8.21
N ILE A 25 3.99 18.52 -7.01
CA ILE A 25 2.62 18.08 -6.74
C ILE A 25 1.93 19.10 -5.85
N ARG A 26 0.75 19.54 -6.28
CA ARG A 26 -0.13 20.48 -5.59
C ARG A 26 -1.35 19.73 -5.08
N PHE A 27 -1.66 19.86 -3.80
CA PHE A 27 -2.77 19.16 -3.18
C PHE A 27 -3.28 19.85 -1.92
N ASP A 28 -4.52 19.52 -1.57
CA ASP A 28 -5.12 19.76 -0.27
C ASP A 28 -5.69 18.45 0.33
N ASN A 29 -6.99 18.21 0.24
CA ASN A 29 -7.64 16.92 0.42
C ASN A 29 -7.53 16.02 -0.83
N GLN A 30 -7.32 16.61 -2.01
CA GLN A 30 -7.16 15.88 -3.27
C GLN A 30 -5.96 16.42 -4.05
N ILE A 31 -5.47 15.64 -5.01
CA ILE A 31 -4.43 16.10 -5.93
C ILE A 31 -5.07 17.08 -6.91
N GLU A 32 -4.63 18.33 -6.87
CA GLU A 32 -5.14 19.40 -7.74
C GLU A 32 -4.35 19.46 -9.06
N ALA A 33 -3.02 19.27 -8.99
CA ALA A 33 -2.15 19.20 -10.15
C ALA A 33 -0.82 18.51 -9.82
N MET A 34 -0.21 17.84 -10.79
CA MET A 34 1.17 17.36 -10.71
C MET A 34 1.83 17.38 -12.08
N GLY A 35 3.12 17.65 -12.12
CA GLY A 35 3.85 17.80 -13.37
C GLY A 35 5.34 18.06 -13.17
N PRO A 36 6.10 18.27 -14.26
CA PRO A 36 7.48 18.72 -14.17
C PRO A 36 7.53 20.14 -13.60
N MET A 37 8.62 20.50 -12.92
CA MET A 37 8.79 21.82 -12.31
C MET A 37 8.61 22.99 -13.30
N SER A 38 8.89 22.76 -14.59
CA SER A 38 8.68 23.75 -15.66
C SER A 38 7.22 24.16 -15.87
N GLU A 39 6.26 23.35 -15.43
CA GLU A 39 4.82 23.60 -15.56
C GLU A 39 4.21 24.20 -14.29
N LEU A 40 5.01 24.39 -13.22
CA LEU A 40 4.50 24.92 -11.95
C LEU A 40 4.06 26.38 -12.11
N VAL A 41 2.78 26.63 -11.88
CA VAL A 41 2.21 27.98 -11.69
C VAL A 41 1.93 28.18 -10.21
N SER A 42 2.82 28.89 -9.51
CA SER A 42 2.67 29.19 -8.08
C SER A 42 1.67 30.32 -7.85
N THR A 43 0.84 30.19 -6.82
CA THR A 43 -0.01 31.27 -6.31
C THR A 43 0.50 31.74 -4.95
N SER A 44 0.23 32.99 -4.58
CA SER A 44 0.67 33.56 -3.29
C SER A 44 0.03 32.91 -2.06
N ALA A 45 -1.02 32.10 -2.26
CA ALA A 45 -1.72 31.39 -1.21
C ALA A 45 -1.13 29.99 -0.94
N ASP A 46 -0.11 29.56 -1.68
CA ASP A 46 0.44 28.21 -1.57
C ASP A 46 1.48 28.07 -0.46
N GLU A 47 1.42 26.96 0.25
CA GLU A 47 2.49 26.52 1.13
C GLU A 47 3.51 25.70 0.32
N LEU A 48 4.65 26.30 -0.03
CA LEU A 48 5.70 25.62 -0.77
C LEU A 48 6.66 24.88 0.16
N ILE A 49 6.88 23.60 -0.13
CA ILE A 49 7.82 22.74 0.59
C ILE A 49 8.79 22.15 -0.44
N ARG A 50 10.08 22.27 -0.15
CA ARG A 50 11.15 21.75 -1.02
C ARG A 50 11.45 20.29 -0.64
N ALA A 51 11.33 19.38 -1.59
CA ALA A 51 11.44 17.94 -1.41
C ALA A 51 12.62 17.36 -2.22
N ASP A 52 13.76 18.06 -2.22
CA ASP A 52 14.96 17.64 -2.94
C ASP A 52 15.40 16.23 -2.58
N ARG A 53 15.74 15.44 -3.61
CA ARG A 53 16.22 14.05 -3.45
C ARG A 53 15.22 13.14 -2.74
N GLN A 54 13.97 13.55 -2.60
CA GLN A 54 12.89 12.71 -2.09
C GLN A 54 12.11 12.08 -3.24
N VAL A 55 11.47 10.95 -2.92
CA VAL A 55 10.61 10.22 -3.82
C VAL A 55 9.19 10.20 -3.26
N ILE A 56 8.23 10.59 -4.08
CA ILE A 56 6.80 10.52 -3.77
C ILE A 56 6.23 9.33 -4.54
N VAL A 57 5.45 8.51 -3.83
CA VAL A 57 4.75 7.34 -4.36
C VAL A 57 3.31 7.37 -3.87
N PRO A 58 2.36 6.70 -4.55
CA PRO A 58 1.04 6.46 -3.98
C PRO A 58 1.18 5.76 -2.64
N GLY A 59 0.34 6.13 -1.68
CA GLY A 59 0.31 5.45 -0.38
C GLY A 59 0.10 3.94 -0.56
N PHE A 60 0.87 3.13 0.16
CA PHE A 60 0.72 1.68 0.07
C PHE A 60 -0.62 1.26 0.66
N ILE A 61 -1.34 0.42 -0.07
CA ILE A 61 -2.61 -0.17 0.36
C ILE A 61 -2.31 -1.59 0.86
N ASP A 62 -2.43 -1.79 2.17
CA ASP A 62 -2.44 -3.12 2.76
C ASP A 62 -3.83 -3.74 2.54
N VAL A 63 -3.91 -4.69 1.62
CA VAL A 63 -5.17 -5.38 1.25
C VAL A 63 -5.60 -6.42 2.27
N HIS A 64 -4.72 -6.80 3.20
CA HIS A 64 -5.03 -7.82 4.18
C HIS A 64 -4.19 -7.67 5.45
N THR A 65 -4.83 -7.10 6.48
CA THR A 65 -4.26 -7.01 7.81
C THR A 65 -5.21 -7.63 8.83
N HIS A 66 -4.64 -8.19 9.89
CA HIS A 66 -5.38 -8.49 11.11
C HIS A 66 -5.10 -7.39 12.13
N GLY A 67 -5.78 -6.25 11.98
CA GLY A 67 -5.45 -5.00 12.70
C GLY A 67 -5.37 -5.09 14.23
N ALA A 68 -6.09 -6.03 14.85
CA ALA A 68 -6.05 -6.26 16.30
C ALA A 68 -4.78 -6.97 16.81
N TYR A 69 -3.98 -7.59 15.93
CA TYR A 69 -2.75 -8.29 16.31
C TYR A 69 -1.54 -7.35 16.48
N GLY A 70 -1.65 -6.08 16.10
CA GLY A 70 -0.58 -5.09 16.29
C GLY A 70 -0.24 -4.79 17.76
N LEU A 71 -1.17 -5.08 18.68
CA LEU A 71 -0.95 -4.97 20.14
C LEU A 71 -0.12 -6.13 20.71
N ILE A 72 0.09 -7.19 19.92
CA ILE A 72 0.85 -8.38 20.33
C ILE A 72 2.01 -8.53 19.35
N GLN A 73 3.04 -7.71 19.50
CA GLN A 73 4.32 -7.96 18.84
C GLN A 73 4.97 -9.18 19.51
N TRP A 74 4.78 -10.34 18.88
CA TRP A 74 5.13 -11.63 19.45
C TRP A 74 6.65 -11.75 19.66
N THR A 75 7.08 -11.77 20.92
CA THR A 75 8.43 -12.18 21.31
C THR A 75 8.52 -13.71 21.21
N GLU A 76 9.22 -14.23 20.19
CA GLU A 76 9.76 -15.61 19.95
C GLU A 76 9.00 -16.88 20.41
N ARG A 77 7.80 -16.77 20.96
CA ARG A 77 7.06 -17.81 21.67
C ARG A 77 5.72 -18.12 20.99
N GLN A 78 5.70 -18.06 19.66
CA GLN A 78 4.60 -18.56 18.83
C GLN A 78 4.95 -19.81 18.02
N ARG A 79 5.94 -20.59 18.47
CA ARG A 79 6.28 -21.91 17.91
C ARG A 79 5.21 -23.00 18.14
N THR A 80 3.95 -22.64 18.29
CA THR A 80 2.83 -23.60 18.34
C THR A 80 1.68 -23.16 17.44
N LEU A 81 1.98 -22.90 16.17
CA LEU A 81 1.01 -22.84 15.06
C LEU A 81 0.48 -24.24 14.68
N LEU A 82 0.16 -25.08 15.67
CA LEU A 82 -0.28 -26.47 15.45
C LEU A 82 -1.32 -26.94 16.47
N LYS A 83 -2.09 -26.02 17.07
CA LYS A 83 -3.18 -26.40 18.01
C LYS A 83 -4.54 -25.75 17.80
N TRP A 84 -4.72 -24.87 16.81
CA TRP A 84 -5.99 -24.17 16.66
C TRP A 84 -6.49 -24.11 15.21
N LEU A 85 -7.08 -25.23 14.78
CA LEU A 85 -8.18 -25.31 13.81
C LEU A 85 -8.99 -26.59 14.09
N PRO A 86 -10.21 -26.52 14.67
CA PRO A 86 -11.07 -27.70 14.81
C PRO A 86 -11.87 -28.02 13.53
N TRP A 87 -11.37 -27.65 12.34
CA TRP A 87 -12.06 -27.86 11.05
C TRP A 87 -11.50 -29.01 10.20
N THR A 88 -10.36 -29.61 10.56
CA THR A 88 -9.80 -30.77 9.85
C THR A 88 -10.51 -32.10 10.15
N LYS A 89 -11.54 -32.14 11.00
CA LYS A 89 -12.34 -33.37 11.25
C LYS A 89 -13.60 -33.53 10.40
N PHE A 90 -13.98 -32.56 9.57
CA PHE A 90 -15.31 -32.57 8.91
C PHE A 90 -15.33 -33.07 7.46
N LEU A 91 -14.19 -33.33 6.81
CA LEU A 91 -14.14 -33.76 5.40
C LEU A 91 -13.71 -35.22 5.17
N VAL A 92 -13.62 -36.07 6.20
CA VAL A 92 -13.25 -37.50 6.04
C VAL A 92 -14.38 -38.45 6.49
N ARG A 93 -15.66 -38.05 6.35
CA ARG A 93 -16.76 -38.93 6.80
C ARG A 93 -17.87 -39.22 5.81
N ASN A 94 -17.87 -38.69 4.60
CA ASN A 94 -18.82 -39.14 3.58
C ASN A 94 -18.18 -39.02 2.20
N TYR A 95 -18.37 -40.04 1.35
CA TYR A 95 -17.82 -40.23 0.00
C TYR A 95 -16.43 -40.87 -0.07
N ILE A 96 -16.38 -42.20 -0.05
CA ILE A 96 -16.29 -43.03 -1.26
C ILE A 96 -16.28 -44.50 -0.78
N LEU A 97 -17.43 -45.15 -0.98
CA LEU A 97 -17.53 -46.60 -1.05
C LEU A 97 -16.87 -47.04 -2.37
N TYR A 98 -16.41 -48.30 -2.40
CA TYR A 98 -16.11 -49.13 -3.57
C TYR A 98 -14.65 -49.24 -4.09
N PHE A 99 -14.14 -50.46 -3.89
CA PHE A 99 -13.33 -51.33 -4.76
C PHE A 99 -12.00 -51.79 -4.15
N ARG A 100 -12.00 -53.05 -3.67
CA ARG A 100 -10.89 -53.95 -4.00
C ARG A 100 -11.40 -55.38 -4.15
N THR A 101 -11.27 -55.85 -5.37
CA THR A 101 -11.46 -57.23 -5.84
C THR A 101 -10.29 -58.11 -5.42
N THR A 102 -10.62 -59.42 -5.28
CA THR A 102 -9.77 -60.62 -5.24
C THR A 102 -8.72 -60.72 -4.15
#